data_AF-A0A821DFG7-F1
#
_entry.id   AF-A0A821DFG7-F1
#
_cell.length_a   1.000
_cell.length_b   1.000
_cell.length_c   1.000
_cell.angle_alpha   90.00
_cell.angle_beta   90.00
_cell.angle_gamma   90.00
#
_symmetry.space_group_name_H-M   'P 1'
#
loop_
_entity.id
_entity.type
_entity.pdbx_description
1 polymer ?
#
loop_
_entity_poly.entity_id
_entity_poly.type
_entity_poly.pdbx_seq_one_letter_code
_entity_poly.pdbx_strand_id
1 'polypeptide(L)'
;MEDTTRLTNEHSIKLFIQRDYTEGTTVKFQERFPPELQGKIDSSKFIDIIRHINSIYAEAESLSCKTFMENCCACLTGYLLLLCMPT
;
A
#
# COMPACT_ATOMS: atom_id res chain seq x y z
N MET A 1 13.42 -18.37 -2.81
CA MET A 1 11.94 -18.26 -2.95
C MET A 1 11.36 -19.33 -2.05
N GLU A 2 11.31 -19.08 -0.76
CA GLU A 2 10.97 -20.11 0.22
C GLU A 2 9.96 -19.58 1.23
N ASP A 3 8.98 -20.44 1.47
CA ASP A 3 8.10 -20.52 2.63
C ASP A 3 6.93 -19.52 2.75
N THR A 4 5.95 -19.64 1.84
CA THR A 4 4.58 -19.14 2.08
C THR A 4 3.58 -20.26 2.38
N THR A 5 4.06 -21.49 2.58
CA THR A 5 3.24 -22.72 2.60
C THR A 5 2.70 -23.08 3.99
N ARG A 6 2.99 -22.30 5.05
CA ARG A 6 2.75 -22.74 6.45
C ARG A 6 1.54 -22.11 7.16
N LEU A 7 0.60 -21.51 6.43
CA LEU A 7 -0.63 -20.94 7.01
C LEU A 7 -1.86 -21.23 6.15
N THR A 8 -2.13 -22.50 5.85
CA THR A 8 -3.46 -22.91 5.36
C THR A 8 -4.21 -23.56 6.51
N ASN A 9 -5.03 -22.77 7.20
CA ASN A 9 -6.19 -23.30 7.90
C ASN A 9 -7.09 -23.96 6.83
N GLU A 10 -7.56 -25.20 7.02
CA GLU A 10 -8.30 -25.95 5.97
C GLU A 10 -9.63 -25.30 5.51
N HIS A 11 -10.00 -24.17 6.11
CA HIS A 11 -11.21 -23.40 5.80
C HIS A 11 -10.96 -22.01 5.18
N SER A 12 -9.76 -21.68 4.70
CA SER A 12 -9.48 -20.36 4.11
C SER A 12 -8.75 -20.43 2.78
N ILE A 13 -9.35 -19.82 1.75
CA ILE A 13 -8.77 -19.73 0.41
C ILE A 13 -7.84 -18.51 0.39
N LYS A 14 -6.56 -18.74 0.10
CA LYS A 14 -5.58 -17.69 -0.13
C LYS A 14 -5.53 -17.35 -1.61
N LEU A 15 -5.68 -16.07 -1.95
CA LEU A 15 -5.60 -15.57 -3.32
C LEU A 15 -4.57 -14.44 -3.41
N PHE A 16 -3.83 -14.39 -4.51
CA PHE A 16 -2.85 -13.35 -4.80
C PHE A 16 -3.31 -12.50 -5.98
N ILE A 17 -3.30 -11.18 -5.80
CA ILE A 17 -3.66 -10.22 -6.85
C ILE A 17 -2.38 -9.73 -7.49
N GLN A 18 -2.32 -9.79 -8.82
CA GLN A 18 -1.14 -9.40 -9.57
C GLN A 18 -0.98 -7.88 -9.62
N ARG A 19 0.28 -7.44 -9.70
CA ARG A 19 0.66 -6.06 -9.97
C ARG A 19 0.18 -5.62 -11.35
N ASP A 20 -0.23 -4.36 -11.43
CA ASP A 20 -0.42 -3.67 -12.70
C ASP A 20 0.81 -2.79 -12.98
N TYR A 21 1.52 -3.08 -14.07
CA TYR A 21 2.73 -2.37 -14.50
C TYR A 21 2.49 -1.45 -15.70
N THR A 22 1.23 -1.22 -16.09
CA THR A 22 0.89 -0.37 -17.25
C THR A 22 1.35 1.08 -17.09
N GLU A 23 1.44 1.57 -15.85
CA GLU A 23 1.88 2.92 -15.50
C GLU A 23 3.35 2.93 -14.97
N GLY A 24 4.13 1.91 -15.29
CA GLY A 24 5.52 1.80 -14.88
C GLY A 24 5.70 1.07 -13.54
N THR A 25 6.52 1.63 -12.65
CA THR A 25 6.93 0.97 -11.40
C THR A 25 6.14 1.39 -10.16
N THR A 26 5.26 2.38 -10.30
CA THR A 26 4.33 2.84 -9.27
C THR A 26 3.49 1.68 -8.74
N VAL A 27 3.18 1.74 -7.45
CA VAL A 27 2.45 0.71 -6.76
C VAL A 27 0.97 0.69 -7.20
N LYS A 28 0.63 -0.16 -8.19
CA LYS A 28 -0.76 -0.43 -8.62
C LYS A 28 -1.09 -1.93 -8.71
N PHE A 29 -2.36 -2.29 -8.51
CA PHE A 29 -2.90 -3.65 -8.60
C PHE A 29 -3.97 -3.76 -9.69
N GLN A 30 -4.07 -4.93 -10.32
CA GLN A 30 -5.04 -5.20 -11.39
C GLN A 30 -6.47 -5.26 -10.85
N GLU A 31 -7.41 -4.62 -11.55
CA GLU A 31 -8.85 -4.64 -11.24
C GLU A 31 -9.59 -5.87 -11.82
N ARG A 32 -8.85 -6.88 -12.29
CA ARG A 32 -9.45 -8.09 -12.86
C ARG A 32 -10.10 -8.94 -11.77
N PHE A 33 -11.40 -9.18 -11.88
CA PHE A 33 -12.10 -10.06 -10.94
C PHE A 33 -11.61 -11.51 -11.08
N PRO A 34 -11.11 -12.13 -10.00
CA PRO A 34 -10.61 -13.50 -10.02
C PRO A 34 -11.78 -14.50 -9.98
N PRO A 35 -11.80 -15.52 -10.86
CA PRO A 35 -12.90 -16.50 -10.93
C PRO A 35 -13.07 -17.32 -9.65
N GLU A 36 -12.02 -17.49 -8.84
CA GLU A 36 -12.04 -18.20 -7.56
C GLU A 36 -12.92 -17.48 -6.52
N LEU A 37 -13.19 -16.20 -6.71
CA LEU A 37 -14.06 -15.39 -5.85
C LEU A 37 -15.51 -15.34 -6.32
N GLN A 38 -15.84 -15.97 -7.46
CA GLN A 38 -17.20 -15.99 -8.00
C GLN A 38 -18.17 -16.60 -6.98
N GLY A 39 -19.25 -15.88 -6.66
CA GLY A 39 -20.25 -16.32 -5.69
C GLY A 39 -19.79 -16.25 -4.23
N LYS A 40 -18.56 -15.76 -3.95
CA LYS A 40 -18.06 -15.49 -2.59
C LYS A 40 -18.12 -14.00 -2.25
N ILE A 41 -17.86 -13.14 -3.22
CA ILE A 41 -17.94 -11.68 -3.12
C ILE A 41 -18.55 -11.12 -4.40
N ASP A 42 -19.23 -10.00 -4.28
CA ASP A 42 -19.74 -9.26 -5.43
C ASP A 42 -18.60 -8.64 -6.23
N SER A 43 -18.69 -8.73 -7.56
CA SER A 43 -17.63 -8.26 -8.47
C SER A 43 -17.42 -6.75 -8.37
N SER A 44 -18.49 -5.97 -8.23
CA SER A 44 -18.39 -4.52 -8.07
C SER A 44 -17.65 -4.18 -6.79
N LYS A 45 -18.02 -4.83 -5.66
CA LYS A 45 -17.35 -4.61 -4.37
C LYS A 45 -15.86 -4.92 -4.44
N PHE A 46 -15.47 -6.01 -5.10
CA PHE A 46 -14.06 -6.34 -5.29
C PHE A 46 -13.32 -5.22 -6.03
N ILE A 47 -13.88 -4.76 -7.17
CA ILE A 47 -13.27 -3.71 -7.97
C ILE A 47 -13.14 -2.40 -7.17
N ASP A 48 -14.17 -2.01 -6.42
CA ASP A 48 -14.16 -0.81 -5.60
C ASP A 48 -13.08 -0.88 -4.51
N ILE A 49 -12.89 -2.05 -3.90
CA ILE A 49 -11.81 -2.28 -2.92
C ILE A 49 -10.43 -2.14 -3.59
N ILE A 50 -10.22 -2.74 -4.77
CA ILE A 50 -8.94 -2.62 -5.48
C ILE A 50 -8.65 -1.18 -5.89
N ARG A 51 -9.66 -0.45 -6.37
CA ARG A 51 -9.53 0.98 -6.67
C ARG A 51 -9.17 1.80 -5.45
N HIS A 52 -9.81 1.52 -4.32
CA HIS A 52 -9.51 2.21 -3.07
C HIS A 52 -8.07 1.93 -2.61
N ILE A 53 -7.62 0.67 -2.68
CA ILE A 53 -6.23 0.30 -2.38
C ILE A 53 -5.25 1.04 -3.31
N ASN A 54 -5.52 1.03 -4.61
CA ASN A 54 -4.70 1.76 -5.60
C ASN A 54 -4.64 3.26 -5.29
N SER A 55 -5.76 3.87 -4.87
CA SER A 55 -5.81 5.29 -4.48
C SER A 55 -4.94 5.59 -3.25
N ILE A 56 -4.95 4.72 -2.24
CA ILE A 56 -4.12 4.90 -1.03
C ILE A 56 -2.64 4.89 -1.42
N TYR A 57 -2.23 3.97 -2.30
CA TYR A 57 -0.85 3.91 -2.75
C TYR A 57 -0.46 5.08 -3.64
N ALA A 58 -1.36 5.52 -4.52
CA ALA A 58 -1.14 6.73 -5.32
C ALA A 58 -0.98 7.98 -4.44
N GLU A 59 -1.78 8.11 -3.38
CA GLU A 59 -1.64 9.21 -2.42
C GLU A 59 -0.31 9.13 -1.65
N ALA A 60 0.09 7.93 -1.22
CA ALA A 60 1.34 7.71 -0.51
C ALA A 60 2.58 8.07 -1.35
N GLU A 61 2.51 7.87 -2.68
CA GLU A 61 3.56 8.30 -3.61
C GLU A 61 3.51 9.80 -3.93
N SER A 62 2.39 10.47 -3.64
CA SER A 62 2.25 11.90 -3.90
C SER A 62 3.14 12.70 -2.95
N LEU A 63 4.22 13.27 -3.50
CA LEU A 63 5.06 14.23 -2.79
C LEU A 63 4.32 15.57 -2.70
N SER A 64 3.59 15.77 -1.60
CA SER A 64 2.90 17.04 -1.35
C SER A 64 3.84 18.07 -0.72
N CYS A 65 3.58 19.37 -0.96
CA CYS A 65 4.30 20.45 -0.26
C CYS A 65 4.20 20.32 1.27
N LYS A 66 3.10 19.76 1.77
CA LYS A 66 2.91 19.49 3.19
C LYS A 66 3.95 18.49 3.69
N THR A 67 4.08 17.33 3.02
CA THR A 67 5.07 16.29 3.36
C THR A 67 6.49 16.85 3.34
N PHE A 68 6.81 17.71 2.37
CA PHE A 68 8.11 18.38 2.30
C PHE A 68 8.36 19.31 3.50
N MET A 69 7.40 20.18 3.80
CA MET A 69 7.52 21.12 4.93
C MET A 69 7.59 20.40 6.28
N GLU A 70 6.80 19.35 6.47
CA GLU A 70 6.85 18.51 7.66
C GLU A 70 8.24 17.89 7.85
N ASN A 71 8.82 17.32 6.79
CA ASN A 71 10.17 16.76 6.83
C ASN A 71 11.23 17.83 7.14
N CYS A 72 11.14 19.02 6.54
CA CYS A 72 12.07 20.12 6.84
C CYS A 72 11.96 20.57 8.30
N CYS A 73 10.74 20.77 8.81
CA CYS A 73 10.51 21.15 10.20
C CYS A 73 11.02 20.09 11.17
N ALA A 74 10.75 18.80 10.91
CA ALA A 74 11.23 17.70 11.74
C ALA A 74 12.77 17.69 11.83
N CYS A 75 13.46 17.85 10.70
CA CYS A 75 14.93 17.94 10.67
C CYS A 75 15.43 19.16 11.45
N LEU A 76 14.87 20.34 11.20
CA LEU A 76 15.27 21.58 11.88
C LEU A 76 15.07 21.46 13.39
N THR A 77 13.91 20.98 13.84
CA THR A 77 13.63 20.77 15.27
C THR A 77 14.60 19.77 15.88
N GLY A 78 14.96 18.69 15.19
CA GLY A 78 15.97 17.73 15.66
C GLY A 78 17.34 18.37 15.88
N TYR A 79 17.81 19.19 14.94
CA TYR A 79 19.07 19.92 15.10
C TYR A 79 19.00 20.98 16.20
N LEU A 80 17.87 21.69 16.34
CA LEU A 80 17.67 22.66 17.41
C LEU A 80 17.65 21.99 18.79
N LEU A 81 17.06 20.80 18.93
CA LEU A 81 17.10 20.03 20.17
C LEU A 81 18.53 19.66 20.58
N LEU A 82 19.40 19.32 19.62
CA LEU A 82 20.80 19.04 19.90
C LEU A 82 21.53 20.26 20.50
N LEU A 83 21.18 21.47 20.07
CA LEU A 83 21.75 22.71 20.61
C LEU A 83 21.25 23.02 22.04
N CYS A 84 20.09 22.50 22.42
CA CYS A 84 19.48 22.71 23.73
C CYS A 84 19.81 21.60 24.74
N MET A 85 20.44 20.52 24.29
CA MET A 85 20.93 19.45 25.17
C MET A 85 22.31 19.85 25.73
N PRO A 86 22.54 19.78 27.04
CA PRO A 86 23.89 19.93 27.58
C PRO A 86 24.76 18.76 27.11
N THR A 87 25.91 19.08 26.52
CA THR A 87 26.99 18.13 26.21
C THR A 87 27.81 17.80 27.43
#